data_AF-A0A7C4GVX3-F1
#
_entry.id   AF-A0A7C4GVX3-F1
#
_cell.length_a   1.000
_cell.length_b   1.000
_cell.length_c   1.000
_cell.angle_alpha   90.00
_cell.angle_beta   90.00
_cell.angle_gamma   90.00
#
_symmetry.space_group_name_H-M   'P 1'
#
loop_
_entity.id
_entity.type
_entity.pdbx_description
1 polymer ?
#
loop_
_entity_poly.entity_id
_entity_poly.type
_entity_poly.pdbx_seq_one_letter_code
_entity_poly.pdbx_strand_id
1 'polypeptide(L)'
;MKVTFWLLDVNYEVRNHEPEIWLWGVDDSGERVLIIDRSFLTYFYAVVKGGFDPSRLMDEIRSRKALYPHIVDVELVEKRFFGKPVNALKVYCKDPDSVTKYAKALQKMDGVEECFEDDVRYSMRYLIDNGVVPCGWHDVEVEEEFKMPNVKVDHVYIAKSPPKFVERADVPKLRILGFSMICYSREGAPKPDRNPVVIISTATNSGEEKQFLAGEDKNDKPVLEAFMDYVHGFDPDVIVGFGVNRQDWAYLNERCKRLGMRLSIDRAGTEPHTSVYGHVSITGRANVDIFDFADEFPDVKVKTLENLADYLGVMKLENRVLIEDVDFADYWDDKSKREVLKRFSMENTRCIMGIANAIMDFAIQLSSLVGLPLDHIGTAAVGFRVEWFLIKHAHKIGELVPKRVEQPYRPYAGAIVLSPKPGMHENIAVLDFASMYPNLMIAYNISPDTYVAPSEPTPPCGVYEAPEVKHRFRKEPPGFYKEVLSYLIAIRNEIRAKMKCCPPDSVEYRVLDARQKAVKVITNASYGYAGWIGARWYMKPVAEAATAWGRHTIQTAIKMAEEEGLTVVYGDTDSIFIKYEPEKVERLMQKIYEKLGLEIKPDKIYKRIFFTEAKKRYA
;
A
#
# COMPACT_ATOMS: atom_id res chain seq x y z
N MET A 1 29.49 6.18 16.24
CA MET A 1 29.50 7.15 15.11
C MET A 1 28.07 7.42 14.67
N LYS A 2 27.85 8.39 13.78
CA LYS A 2 26.52 8.68 13.22
C LYS A 2 26.51 8.25 11.75
N VAL A 3 25.47 7.53 11.34
CA VAL A 3 25.24 7.09 9.96
C VAL A 3 23.91 7.66 9.48
N THR A 4 23.90 8.17 8.25
CA THR A 4 22.70 8.60 7.55
C THR A 4 22.39 7.58 6.46
N PHE A 5 21.23 6.93 6.52
CA PHE A 5 20.88 5.86 5.59
C PHE A 5 19.45 5.96 5.10
N TRP A 6 19.19 5.40 3.92
CA TRP A 6 17.87 5.30 3.32
C TRP A 6 17.33 3.88 3.52
N LEU A 7 16.19 3.75 4.20
CA LEU A 7 15.61 2.45 4.54
C LEU A 7 14.96 1.78 3.32
N LEU A 8 15.46 0.61 2.94
CA LEU A 8 14.97 -0.20 1.82
C LEU A 8 14.04 -1.33 2.28
N ASP A 9 14.51 -2.14 3.24
CA ASP A 9 13.83 -3.34 3.73
C ASP A 9 13.95 -3.45 5.26
N VAL A 10 13.01 -4.13 5.90
CA VAL A 10 13.00 -4.40 7.33
C VAL A 10 12.50 -5.80 7.63
N ASN A 11 13.27 -6.54 8.42
CA ASN A 11 12.84 -7.80 9.03
C ASN A 11 13.21 -7.81 10.52
N TYR A 12 12.90 -8.92 11.17
CA TYR A 12 13.38 -9.18 12.52
C TYR A 12 13.78 -10.63 12.65
N GLU A 13 14.74 -10.89 13.53
CA GLU A 13 15.20 -12.21 13.91
C GLU A 13 14.92 -12.42 15.40
N VAL A 14 14.53 -13.63 15.79
CA VAL A 14 14.39 -13.98 17.21
C VAL A 14 15.33 -15.13 17.52
N ARG A 15 16.29 -14.90 18.42
CA ARG A 15 17.21 -15.94 18.90
C ARG A 15 17.11 -16.04 20.41
N ASN A 16 16.74 -17.20 20.93
CA ASN A 16 16.58 -17.44 22.38
C ASN A 16 15.68 -16.41 23.09
N HIS A 17 14.54 -16.04 22.48
CA HIS A 17 13.63 -15.00 22.97
C HIS A 17 14.26 -13.60 23.07
N GLU A 18 15.33 -13.34 22.32
CA GLU A 18 15.91 -12.02 22.13
C GLU A 18 15.67 -11.59 20.67
N PRO A 19 14.72 -10.67 20.44
CA PRO A 19 14.46 -10.17 19.11
C PRO A 19 15.50 -9.11 18.71
N GLU A 20 15.81 -9.07 17.42
CA GLU A 20 16.60 -8.02 16.80
C GLU A 20 15.85 -7.48 15.59
N ILE A 21 15.69 -6.16 15.49
CA ILE A 21 15.18 -5.50 14.28
C ILE A 21 16.35 -5.30 13.32
N TRP A 22 16.16 -5.70 12.06
CA TRP A 22 17.16 -5.58 11.01
C TRP A 22 16.66 -4.58 9.97
N LEU A 23 17.39 -3.48 9.81
CA LEU A 23 17.10 -2.39 8.89
C LEU A 23 18.13 -2.40 7.77
N TRP A 24 17.70 -2.74 6.56
CA TRP A 24 18.55 -2.77 5.38
C TRP A 24 18.41 -1.47 4.61
N GLY A 25 19.53 -0.89 4.20
CA GLY A 25 19.49 0.38 3.50
C GLY A 25 20.72 0.69 2.69
N VAL A 26 20.73 1.90 2.16
CA VAL A 26 21.86 2.49 1.43
C VAL A 26 22.23 3.80 2.13
N ASP A 27 23.50 3.97 2.49
CA ASP A 27 23.95 5.22 3.13
C ASP A 27 24.17 6.36 2.13
N ASP A 28 24.57 7.52 2.63
CA ASP A 28 24.80 8.73 1.83
C ASP A 28 26.03 8.63 0.90
N SER A 29 26.94 7.70 1.18
CA SER A 29 28.07 7.37 0.30
C SER A 29 27.68 6.40 -0.83
N GLY A 30 26.53 5.75 -0.70
CA GLY A 30 26.03 4.75 -1.64
C GLY A 30 26.38 3.31 -1.27
N GLU A 31 26.92 3.08 -0.08
CA GLU A 31 27.24 1.77 0.46
C GLU A 31 25.99 1.11 1.06
N ARG A 32 25.87 -0.21 0.91
CA ARG A 32 24.74 -1.00 1.43
C ARG A 32 25.05 -1.35 2.87
N VAL A 33 24.11 -1.06 3.76
CA VAL A 33 24.30 -1.19 5.20
C VAL A 33 23.19 -2.03 5.82
N LEU A 34 23.55 -2.79 6.86
CA LEU A 34 22.60 -3.43 7.77
C LEU A 34 22.73 -2.77 9.14
N ILE A 35 21.64 -2.17 9.65
CA ILE A 35 21.56 -1.65 11.01
C ILE A 35 20.70 -2.58 11.85
N ILE A 36 21.25 -3.09 12.94
CA ILE A 36 20.59 -4.00 13.87
C ILE A 36 20.25 -3.25 15.15
N ASP A 37 18.97 -3.26 15.54
CA ASP A 37 18.50 -2.70 16.80
C ASP A 37 17.98 -3.80 17.73
N ARG A 38 18.64 -3.92 18.89
CA ARG A 38 18.35 -4.91 19.95
C ARG A 38 17.56 -4.32 21.13
N SER A 39 17.32 -3.01 21.10
CA SER A 39 16.75 -2.28 22.24
C SER A 39 15.23 -2.29 22.27
N PHE A 40 14.59 -2.65 21.16
CA PHE A 40 13.15 -2.50 21.00
C PHE A 40 12.36 -3.62 21.68
N LEU A 41 11.47 -3.23 22.60
CA LEU A 41 10.51 -4.14 23.22
C LEU A 41 9.15 -4.01 22.53
N THR A 42 8.52 -5.14 22.26
CA THR A 42 7.15 -5.14 21.77
C THR A 42 6.18 -4.95 22.94
N TYR A 43 4.93 -4.62 22.64
CA TYR A 43 3.91 -4.45 23.66
C TYR A 43 2.50 -4.58 23.08
N PHE A 44 1.53 -4.71 23.98
CA PHE A 44 0.11 -4.53 23.70
C PHE A 44 -0.53 -3.72 24.84
N TYR A 45 -1.75 -3.24 24.64
CA TYR A 45 -2.48 -2.51 25.67
C TYR A 45 -3.56 -3.39 26.29
N ALA A 46 -3.72 -3.35 27.61
CA ALA A 46 -4.86 -3.92 28.32
C ALA A 46 -5.68 -2.79 28.94
N VAL A 47 -6.83 -2.46 28.36
CA VAL A 47 -7.72 -1.41 28.86
C VAL A 47 -8.32 -1.84 30.19
N VAL A 48 -8.25 -0.94 31.17
CA VAL A 48 -8.75 -1.17 32.53
C VAL A 48 -10.25 -0.98 32.55
N LYS A 49 -10.96 -1.99 33.06
CA LYS A 49 -12.42 -1.97 33.21
C LYS A 49 -12.87 -0.85 34.15
N GLY A 50 -13.95 -0.17 33.78
CA GLY A 50 -14.54 0.91 34.59
C GLY A 50 -14.80 0.50 36.04
N GLY A 51 -14.32 1.30 36.99
CA GLY A 51 -14.45 1.04 38.43
C GLY A 51 -13.38 0.12 39.03
N PHE A 52 -12.46 -0.41 38.22
CA PHE A 52 -11.31 -1.17 38.71
C PHE A 52 -10.12 -0.24 38.98
N ASP A 53 -9.33 -0.52 40.03
CA ASP A 53 -8.10 0.22 40.32
C ASP A 53 -6.98 -0.23 39.37
N PRO A 54 -6.46 0.67 38.50
CA PRO A 54 -5.38 0.33 37.57
C PRO A 54 -4.10 -0.15 38.28
N SER A 55 -3.80 0.38 39.47
CA SER A 55 -2.58 0.05 40.21
C SER A 55 -2.62 -1.41 40.69
N ARG A 56 -3.77 -1.82 41.23
CA ARG A 56 -4.00 -3.20 41.65
C ARG A 56 -3.89 -4.19 40.48
N LEU A 57 -4.45 -3.84 39.32
CA LEU A 57 -4.38 -4.70 38.13
C LEU A 57 -2.93 -4.83 37.62
N MET A 58 -2.19 -3.72 37.61
CA MET A 58 -0.77 -3.70 37.25
C MET A 58 0.05 -4.61 38.17
N ASP A 59 -0.16 -4.53 39.49
CA ASP A 59 0.52 -5.40 40.46
C ASP A 59 0.13 -6.87 40.29
N GLU A 60 -1.13 -7.15 39.97
CA GLU A 60 -1.60 -8.51 39.68
C GLU A 60 -0.89 -9.10 38.45
N ILE A 61 -0.76 -8.34 37.35
CA ILE A 61 -0.02 -8.79 36.16
C ILE A 61 1.45 -9.04 36.51
N ARG A 62 2.09 -8.13 37.23
CA ARG A 62 3.50 -8.26 37.66
C ARG A 62 3.71 -9.49 38.56
N SER A 63 2.76 -9.81 39.43
CA SER A 63 2.83 -11.00 40.30
C SER A 63 2.80 -12.33 39.52
N ARG A 64 2.26 -12.32 38.30
CA ARG A 64 2.14 -13.51 37.42
C ARG A 64 3.39 -13.73 36.54
N LYS A 65 4.54 -13.14 36.88
CA LYS A 65 5.81 -13.28 36.13
C LYS A 65 6.21 -14.74 35.86
N ALA A 66 5.90 -15.67 36.78
CA ALA A 66 6.17 -17.10 36.57
C ALA A 66 5.34 -17.72 35.42
N LEU A 67 4.12 -17.23 35.19
CA LEU A 67 3.25 -17.67 34.09
C LEU A 67 3.58 -16.96 32.78
N TYR A 68 4.10 -15.74 32.87
CA TYR A 68 4.41 -14.86 31.74
C TYR A 68 5.86 -14.35 31.81
N PRO A 69 6.86 -15.25 31.68
CA PRO A 69 8.27 -14.90 31.90
C PRO A 69 8.82 -13.84 30.94
N HIS A 70 8.19 -13.65 29.78
CA HIS A 70 8.60 -12.64 28.80
C HIS A 70 7.96 -11.27 29.00
N ILE A 71 7.03 -11.10 29.94
CA ILE A 71 6.57 -9.76 30.34
C ILE A 71 7.68 -9.13 31.18
N VAL A 72 8.25 -8.03 30.68
CA VAL A 72 9.39 -7.35 31.29
C VAL A 72 9.00 -6.09 32.04
N ASP A 73 7.93 -5.42 31.60
CA ASP A 73 7.41 -4.25 32.27
C ASP A 73 5.90 -4.07 32.00
N VAL A 74 5.25 -3.30 32.86
CA VAL A 74 3.85 -2.89 32.74
C VAL A 74 3.74 -1.44 33.20
N GLU A 75 3.17 -0.59 32.34
CA GLU A 75 3.06 0.85 32.57
C GLU A 75 1.59 1.29 32.47
N LEU A 76 1.12 2.10 33.42
CA LEU A 76 -0.19 2.74 33.31
C LEU A 76 -0.10 3.96 32.37
N VAL A 77 -0.92 3.96 31.33
CA VAL A 77 -0.99 5.05 30.34
C VAL A 77 -2.43 5.50 30.15
N GLU A 78 -2.59 6.79 29.87
CA GLU A 78 -3.86 7.34 29.39
C GLU A 78 -3.87 7.31 27.85
N LYS A 79 -4.94 6.76 27.29
CA LYS A 79 -5.14 6.63 25.84
C LYS A 79 -6.54 7.09 25.48
N ARG A 80 -6.81 7.16 24.17
CA ARG A 80 -8.17 7.38 23.65
C ARG A 80 -8.65 6.15 22.91
N PHE A 81 -9.93 5.80 23.05
CA PHE A 81 -10.58 4.77 22.25
C PHE A 81 -11.93 5.27 21.74
N PHE A 82 -12.02 5.40 20.42
CA PHE A 82 -13.06 6.16 19.73
C PHE A 82 -13.26 7.56 20.35
N GLY A 83 -12.15 8.27 20.56
CA GLY A 83 -12.11 9.63 21.11
C GLY A 83 -12.43 9.74 22.60
N LYS A 84 -12.80 8.64 23.27
CA LYS A 84 -13.06 8.62 24.72
C LYS A 84 -11.77 8.31 25.48
N PRO A 85 -11.44 9.07 26.54
CA PRO A 85 -10.26 8.76 27.36
C PRO A 85 -10.45 7.42 28.09
N VAL A 86 -9.41 6.59 28.07
CA VAL A 86 -9.36 5.29 28.73
C VAL A 86 -8.03 5.11 29.45
N ASN A 87 -8.07 4.47 30.62
CA ASN A 87 -6.87 4.00 31.29
C ASN A 87 -6.48 2.64 30.70
N ALA A 88 -5.23 2.48 30.29
CA ALA A 88 -4.72 1.23 29.76
C ALA A 88 -3.38 0.86 30.42
N LEU A 89 -3.15 -0.43 30.59
CA LEU A 89 -1.84 -0.95 30.97
C LEU A 89 -1.09 -1.32 29.68
N LYS A 90 0.01 -0.64 29.41
CA LYS A 90 0.94 -0.99 28.34
C LYS A 90 1.84 -2.11 28.85
N VAL A 91 1.64 -3.31 28.32
CA VAL A 91 2.34 -4.54 28.75
C VAL A 91 3.49 -4.80 27.80
N TYR A 92 4.72 -4.58 28.26
CA TYR A 92 5.93 -4.79 27.47
C TYR A 92 6.37 -6.25 27.53
N CYS A 93 6.60 -6.83 26.36
CA CYS A 93 7.09 -8.19 26.19
C CYS A 93 8.45 -8.18 25.52
N LYS A 94 9.37 -9.02 26.00
CA LYS A 94 10.67 -9.24 25.34
C LYS A 94 10.51 -10.05 24.05
N ASP A 95 9.63 -11.05 24.06
CA ASP A 95 9.44 -11.97 22.93
C ASP A 95 8.19 -11.61 22.11
N PRO A 96 8.33 -11.24 20.82
CA PRO A 96 7.22 -10.98 19.91
C PRO A 96 6.23 -12.14 19.76
N ASP A 97 6.73 -13.38 19.74
CA ASP A 97 5.89 -14.56 19.50
C ASP A 97 4.95 -14.85 20.68
N SER A 98 5.25 -14.27 21.85
CA SER A 98 4.46 -14.44 23.07
C SER A 98 3.30 -13.44 23.19
N VAL A 99 3.29 -12.34 22.43
CA VAL A 99 2.35 -11.20 22.59
C VAL A 99 0.89 -11.63 22.50
N THR A 100 0.47 -12.22 21.38
CA THR A 100 -0.94 -12.60 21.16
C THR A 100 -1.42 -13.63 22.18
N LYS A 101 -0.54 -14.56 22.59
CA LYS A 101 -0.85 -15.56 23.63
C LYS A 101 -1.10 -14.88 24.97
N TYR A 102 -0.24 -13.96 25.36
CA TYR A 102 -0.36 -13.25 26.64
C TYR A 102 -1.55 -12.31 26.65
N ALA A 103 -1.80 -11.55 25.58
CA ALA A 103 -2.97 -10.70 25.44
C ALA A 103 -4.28 -11.50 25.63
N LYS A 104 -4.41 -12.66 24.96
CA LYS A 104 -5.57 -13.55 25.13
C LYS A 104 -5.72 -14.11 26.55
N ALA A 105 -4.63 -14.30 27.28
CA ALA A 105 -4.66 -14.77 28.65
C ALA A 105 -5.04 -13.65 29.62
N LEU A 106 -4.46 -12.46 29.49
CA LEU A 106 -4.75 -11.29 30.32
C LEU A 106 -6.17 -10.75 30.08
N GLN A 107 -6.69 -10.86 28.86
CA GLN A 107 -8.09 -10.53 28.51
C GLN A 107 -9.14 -11.21 29.42
N LYS A 108 -8.79 -12.35 30.06
CA LYS A 108 -9.69 -13.11 30.94
C LYS A 108 -9.65 -12.63 32.40
N MET A 109 -8.78 -11.68 32.74
CA MET A 109 -8.70 -11.11 34.09
C MET A 109 -9.87 -10.15 34.32
N ASP A 110 -10.45 -10.15 35.52
CA ASP A 110 -11.66 -9.36 35.82
C ASP A 110 -11.46 -7.84 35.65
N GLY A 111 -10.25 -7.34 35.90
CA GLY A 111 -9.90 -5.92 35.74
C GLY A 111 -9.61 -5.49 34.29
N VAL A 112 -9.53 -6.42 33.34
CA VAL A 112 -9.25 -6.10 31.93
C VAL A 112 -10.56 -6.07 31.14
N GLU A 113 -10.88 -4.92 30.55
CA GLU A 113 -12.02 -4.78 29.65
C GLU A 113 -11.70 -5.39 28.29
N GLU A 114 -10.62 -4.90 27.67
CA GLU A 114 -10.18 -5.40 26.37
C GLU A 114 -8.68 -5.17 26.14
N CYS A 115 -8.00 -6.15 25.53
CA CYS A 115 -6.63 -5.97 25.03
C CYS A 115 -6.64 -5.41 23.60
N PHE A 116 -5.70 -4.55 23.24
CA PHE A 116 -5.57 -3.94 21.91
C PHE A 116 -4.14 -4.01 21.40
N GLU A 117 -3.99 -3.92 20.07
CA GLU A 117 -2.69 -3.87 19.37
C GLU A 117 -1.82 -5.13 19.51
N ASP A 118 -2.38 -6.25 19.97
CA ASP A 118 -1.69 -7.54 20.09
C ASP A 118 -1.46 -8.26 18.74
N ASP A 119 -1.97 -7.68 17.65
CA ASP A 119 -1.87 -8.16 16.27
C ASP A 119 -1.02 -7.25 15.35
N VAL A 120 -0.37 -6.23 15.92
CA VAL A 120 0.57 -5.37 15.18
C VAL A 120 1.92 -6.09 15.09
N ARG A 121 2.38 -6.35 13.85
CA ARG A 121 3.65 -7.04 13.59
C ARG A 121 4.83 -6.27 14.19
N TYR A 122 5.80 -7.00 14.74
CA TYR A 122 6.94 -6.44 15.46
C TYR A 122 7.75 -5.40 14.66
N SER A 123 8.12 -5.72 13.42
CA SER A 123 8.82 -4.78 12.53
C SER A 123 8.00 -3.53 12.24
N MET A 124 6.70 -3.68 11.97
CA MET A 124 5.80 -2.54 11.73
C MET A 124 5.61 -1.69 12.99
N ARG A 125 5.52 -2.32 14.16
CA ARG A 125 5.45 -1.65 15.47
C ARG A 125 6.69 -0.79 15.71
N TYR A 126 7.88 -1.32 15.39
CA TYR A 126 9.14 -0.59 15.44
C TYR A 126 9.13 0.66 14.54
N LEU A 127 8.68 0.51 13.29
CA LEU A 127 8.59 1.64 12.35
C LEU A 127 7.67 2.75 12.88
N ILE A 128 6.51 2.38 13.43
CA ILE A 128 5.53 3.35 13.93
C ILE A 128 6.06 4.10 15.14
N ASP A 129 6.59 3.40 16.15
CA ASP A 129 7.00 3.99 17.43
C ASP A 129 8.18 4.94 17.28
N ASN A 130 9.14 4.54 16.45
CA ASN A 130 10.36 5.31 16.26
C ASN A 130 10.24 6.32 15.10
N GLY A 131 9.07 6.40 14.46
CA GLY A 131 8.87 7.28 13.31
C GLY A 131 9.78 6.94 12.13
N VAL A 132 10.21 5.67 12.01
CA VAL A 132 11.03 5.18 10.91
C VAL A 132 10.13 4.96 9.69
N VAL A 133 10.60 5.39 8.53
CA VAL A 133 9.78 5.50 7.32
C VAL A 133 10.48 4.71 6.21
N PRO A 134 9.87 3.65 5.67
CA PRO A 134 10.40 2.99 4.49
C PRO A 134 10.57 3.97 3.34
N CYS A 135 11.58 3.74 2.50
CA CYS A 135 11.91 4.62 1.40
C CYS A 135 12.19 6.09 1.81
N GLY A 136 12.78 6.29 2.98
CA GLY A 136 13.14 7.61 3.51
C GLY A 136 14.52 7.60 4.16
N TRP A 137 15.10 8.79 4.35
CA TRP A 137 16.39 8.97 5.01
C TRP A 137 16.25 9.05 6.53
N HIS A 138 17.21 8.45 7.24
CA HIS A 138 17.26 8.41 8.69
C HIS A 138 18.69 8.60 9.20
N ASP A 139 18.81 9.32 10.31
CA ASP A 139 20.03 9.44 11.09
C ASP A 139 20.00 8.47 12.26
N VAL A 140 21.09 7.74 12.48
CA VAL A 140 21.20 6.80 13.60
C VAL A 140 22.59 6.85 14.23
N GLU A 141 22.66 6.82 15.56
CA GLU A 141 23.91 6.59 16.27
C GLU A 141 24.19 5.09 16.32
N VAL A 142 25.37 4.70 15.85
CA VAL A 142 25.76 3.30 15.68
C VAL A 142 27.15 2.99 16.18
N GLU A 143 27.40 1.73 16.45
CA GLU A 143 28.71 1.12 16.56
C GLU A 143 28.90 0.12 15.42
N GLU A 144 30.07 0.09 14.80
CA GLU A 144 30.38 -0.88 13.75
C GLU A 144 30.61 -2.25 14.34
N GLU A 145 29.93 -3.25 13.77
CA GLU A 145 30.10 -4.66 14.14
C GLU A 145 30.94 -5.34 13.04
N PHE A 146 32.06 -5.94 13.43
CA PHE A 146 32.90 -6.64 12.47
C PHE A 146 32.28 -7.97 12.05
N LYS A 147 31.72 -7.98 10.84
CA LYS A 147 31.37 -9.13 9.99
C LYS A 147 30.39 -10.14 10.59
N MET A 148 29.18 -10.16 10.03
CA MET A 148 28.31 -11.35 10.03
C MET A 148 28.63 -12.20 8.79
N PRO A 149 29.16 -13.45 8.91
CA PRO A 149 29.66 -14.22 7.78
C PRO A 149 28.66 -14.50 6.66
N ASN A 150 27.38 -14.52 6.99
CA ASN A 150 26.30 -14.88 6.08
C ASN A 150 25.50 -13.66 5.58
N VAL A 151 25.93 -12.45 5.91
CA VAL A 151 25.25 -11.21 5.50
C VAL A 151 26.10 -10.50 4.45
N LYS A 152 25.47 -10.16 3.32
CA LYS A 152 26.11 -9.46 2.21
C LYS A 152 25.73 -7.99 2.19
N VAL A 153 26.57 -7.18 2.83
CA VAL A 153 26.51 -5.70 2.87
C VAL A 153 27.93 -5.16 2.98
N ASP A 154 28.12 -3.87 2.71
CA ASP A 154 29.41 -3.20 2.88
C ASP A 154 29.72 -3.02 4.37
N HIS A 155 28.71 -2.62 5.17
CA HIS A 155 28.85 -2.43 6.62
C HIS A 155 27.69 -3.00 7.44
N VAL A 156 28.00 -3.50 8.64
CA VAL A 156 27.03 -3.93 9.65
C VAL A 156 27.20 -3.05 10.88
N TYR A 157 26.07 -2.53 11.38
CA TYR A 157 26.02 -1.58 12.48
C TYR A 157 25.06 -2.06 13.57
N ILE A 158 25.44 -1.86 14.83
CA ILE A 158 24.52 -1.98 15.96
C ILE A 158 24.02 -0.59 16.34
N ALA A 159 22.70 -0.39 16.32
CA ALA A 159 22.07 0.85 16.74
C ALA A 159 22.28 1.10 18.24
N LYS A 160 22.71 2.31 18.58
CA LYS A 160 22.79 2.85 19.95
C LYS A 160 21.58 3.71 20.30
N SER A 161 20.85 4.16 19.29
CA SER A 161 19.59 4.88 19.41
C SER A 161 18.65 4.46 18.29
N PRO A 162 17.32 4.64 18.44
CA PRO A 162 16.41 4.49 17.31
C PRO A 162 16.75 5.48 16.17
N PRO A 163 16.57 5.10 14.90
CA PRO A 163 16.76 5.99 13.77
C PRO A 163 15.78 7.16 13.79
N LYS A 164 16.25 8.35 13.39
CA LYS A 164 15.46 9.58 13.32
C LYS A 164 15.27 10.00 11.88
N PHE A 165 14.01 10.19 11.46
CA PHE A 165 13.70 10.60 10.09
C PHE A 165 14.33 11.95 9.72
N VAL A 166 14.86 12.03 8.50
CA VAL A 166 15.45 13.21 7.89
C VAL A 166 14.67 13.53 6.62
N GLU A 167 14.07 14.72 6.54
CA GLU A 167 13.35 15.13 5.32
C GLU A 167 14.33 15.49 4.21
N ARG A 168 14.39 14.62 3.20
CA ARG A 168 15.20 14.75 1.98
C ARG A 168 14.39 14.28 0.79
N ALA A 169 14.52 14.97 -0.33
CA ALA A 169 13.80 14.64 -1.57
C ALA A 169 14.55 13.64 -2.46
N ASP A 170 15.88 13.55 -2.28
CA ASP A 170 16.72 12.68 -3.09
C ASP A 170 16.59 11.20 -2.68
N VAL A 171 16.78 10.32 -3.66
CA VAL A 171 16.82 8.87 -3.48
C VAL A 171 18.26 8.43 -3.78
N PRO A 172 18.86 7.53 -2.97
CA PRO A 172 20.19 7.01 -3.29
C PRO A 172 20.21 6.28 -4.64
N LYS A 173 21.40 6.06 -5.19
CA LYS A 173 21.55 5.29 -6.44
C LYS A 173 21.26 3.81 -6.20
N LEU A 174 20.00 3.42 -6.38
CA LEU A 174 19.56 2.04 -6.29
C LEU A 174 20.02 1.23 -7.51
N ARG A 175 20.50 0.01 -7.27
CA ARG A 175 20.75 -1.01 -8.31
C ARG A 175 19.45 -1.76 -8.55
N ILE A 176 18.91 -1.66 -9.76
CA ILE A 176 17.63 -2.28 -10.12
C ILE A 176 17.89 -3.36 -11.16
N LEU A 177 17.42 -4.57 -10.89
CA LEU A 177 17.48 -5.72 -11.79
C LEU A 177 16.06 -6.14 -12.18
N GLY A 178 15.73 -6.03 -13.45
CA GLY A 178 14.52 -6.62 -14.02
C GLY A 178 14.80 -8.00 -14.58
N PHE A 179 13.85 -8.92 -14.43
CA PHE A 179 13.95 -10.22 -15.08
C PHE A 179 12.60 -10.74 -15.57
N SER A 180 12.66 -11.66 -16.53
CA SER A 180 11.54 -12.53 -16.93
C SER A 180 12.07 -13.91 -17.25
N MET A 181 11.21 -14.93 -17.14
CA MET A 181 11.58 -16.31 -17.43
C MET A 181 10.63 -16.97 -18.43
N ILE A 182 11.13 -17.98 -19.15
CA ILE A 182 10.34 -18.84 -20.03
C ILE A 182 10.54 -20.29 -19.59
N CYS A 183 9.44 -20.95 -19.23
CA CYS A 183 9.41 -22.36 -18.90
C CYS A 183 9.01 -23.19 -20.12
N TYR A 184 9.70 -24.31 -20.34
CA TYR A 184 9.33 -25.25 -21.40
C TYR A 184 8.16 -26.13 -20.96
N SER A 185 7.03 -26.01 -21.64
CA SER A 185 5.90 -26.93 -21.48
C SER A 185 5.28 -27.27 -22.83
N ARG A 186 5.26 -28.56 -23.17
CA ARG A 186 4.61 -29.04 -24.40
C ARG A 186 3.11 -29.19 -24.25
N GLU A 187 2.62 -29.38 -23.02
CA GLU A 187 1.21 -29.60 -22.72
C GLU A 187 0.80 -28.90 -21.42
N GLY A 188 -0.12 -27.95 -21.55
CA GLY A 188 -0.69 -27.21 -20.42
C GLY A 188 0.30 -26.32 -19.69
N ALA A 189 -0.14 -25.80 -18.54
CA ALA A 189 0.68 -24.92 -17.70
C ALA A 189 1.95 -25.64 -17.20
N PRO A 190 3.11 -24.95 -17.19
CA PRO A 190 4.37 -25.53 -16.73
C PRO A 190 4.29 -25.91 -15.26
N LYS A 191 4.91 -27.04 -14.87
CA LYS A 191 5.04 -27.46 -13.48
C LYS A 191 6.51 -27.62 -13.08
N PRO A 192 6.96 -27.07 -11.94
CA PRO A 192 8.37 -27.01 -11.58
C PRO A 192 9.03 -28.38 -11.38
N ASP A 193 8.25 -29.41 -11.04
CA ASP A 193 8.75 -30.78 -10.82
C ASP A 193 9.28 -31.45 -12.10
N ARG A 194 8.80 -31.02 -13.28
CA ARG A 194 9.03 -31.70 -14.57
C ARG A 194 9.45 -30.77 -15.71
N ASN A 195 8.99 -29.53 -15.71
CA ASN A 195 9.20 -28.58 -16.80
C ASN A 195 10.44 -27.71 -16.50
N PRO A 196 11.43 -27.63 -17.41
CA PRO A 196 12.62 -26.84 -17.18
C PRO A 196 12.43 -25.35 -17.53
N VAL A 197 13.20 -24.48 -16.89
CA VAL A 197 13.33 -23.07 -17.27
C VAL A 197 14.33 -22.94 -18.42
N VAL A 198 13.87 -22.63 -19.62
CA VAL A 198 14.72 -22.61 -20.83
C VAL A 198 15.36 -21.26 -21.13
N ILE A 199 14.76 -20.16 -20.66
CA ILE A 199 15.31 -18.81 -20.78
C ILE A 199 15.07 -18.04 -19.48
N ILE A 200 16.10 -17.38 -18.97
CA ILE A 200 15.96 -16.25 -18.04
C ILE A 200 16.62 -15.04 -18.70
N SER A 201 15.84 -13.97 -18.90
CA SER A 201 16.34 -12.69 -19.42
C SER A 201 16.40 -11.68 -18.30
N THR A 202 17.47 -10.90 -18.26
CA THR A 202 17.69 -9.86 -17.25
C THR A 202 18.14 -8.56 -17.89
N ALA A 203 17.71 -7.43 -17.33
CA ALA A 203 18.18 -6.11 -17.68
C ALA A 203 18.38 -5.27 -16.40
N THR A 204 19.36 -4.38 -16.39
CA THR A 204 19.65 -3.52 -15.23
C THR A 204 19.39 -2.05 -15.54
N ASN A 205 19.21 -1.23 -14.51
CA ASN A 205 19.13 0.22 -14.69
C ASN A 205 20.48 0.88 -15.10
N SER A 206 21.55 0.09 -15.22
CA SER A 206 22.82 0.52 -15.84
C SER A 206 22.86 0.28 -17.36
N GLY A 207 21.84 -0.39 -17.92
CA GLY A 207 21.75 -0.73 -19.34
C GLY A 207 22.33 -2.09 -19.72
N GLU A 208 22.90 -2.84 -18.76
CA GLU A 208 23.36 -4.21 -19.01
C GLU A 208 22.17 -5.16 -19.22
N GLU A 209 22.22 -5.94 -20.31
CA GLU A 209 21.26 -6.99 -20.64
C GLU A 209 21.96 -8.33 -20.74
N LYS A 210 21.35 -9.38 -20.21
CA LYS A 210 21.91 -10.74 -20.22
C LYS A 210 20.80 -11.79 -20.36
N GLN A 211 21.10 -12.88 -21.07
CA GLN A 211 20.22 -14.04 -21.18
C GLN A 211 20.95 -15.31 -20.76
N PHE A 212 20.27 -16.12 -19.95
CA PHE A 212 20.70 -17.45 -19.54
C PHE A 212 19.82 -18.46 -20.26
N LEU A 213 20.44 -19.36 -21.03
CA LEU A 213 19.76 -20.25 -21.96
C LEU A 213 20.08 -21.70 -21.62
N ALA A 214 19.07 -22.56 -21.58
CA ALA A 214 19.28 -24.00 -21.47
C ALA A 214 19.92 -24.55 -22.75
N GLY A 215 20.62 -25.67 -22.63
CA GLY A 215 21.11 -26.43 -23.79
C GLY A 215 19.99 -27.10 -24.59
N GLU A 216 20.36 -27.80 -25.67
CA GLU A 216 19.42 -28.63 -26.44
C GLU A 216 18.81 -29.76 -25.59
N ASP A 217 19.55 -30.21 -24.57
CA ASP A 217 19.11 -31.18 -23.56
C ASP A 217 18.09 -30.60 -22.57
N LYS A 218 17.82 -29.29 -22.64
CA LYS A 218 16.91 -28.54 -21.77
C LYS A 218 17.31 -28.62 -20.29
N ASN A 219 18.58 -28.87 -20.00
CA ASN A 219 19.10 -28.84 -18.65
C ASN A 219 19.15 -27.40 -18.14
N ASP A 220 18.29 -27.08 -17.19
CA ASP A 220 18.13 -25.75 -16.62
C ASP A 220 18.91 -25.53 -15.32
N LYS A 221 19.63 -26.54 -14.82
CA LYS A 221 20.51 -26.37 -13.66
C LYS A 221 21.57 -25.27 -13.91
N PRO A 222 22.32 -25.26 -15.03
CA PRO A 222 23.31 -24.21 -15.29
C PRO A 222 22.68 -22.82 -15.51
N VAL A 223 21.42 -22.77 -15.99
CA VAL A 223 20.67 -21.52 -16.18
C VAL A 223 20.39 -20.87 -14.84
N LEU A 224 19.90 -21.66 -13.88
CA LEU A 224 19.58 -21.21 -12.53
C LEU A 224 20.83 -20.84 -11.74
N GLU A 225 21.90 -21.63 -11.83
CA GLU A 225 23.21 -21.33 -11.23
C GLU A 225 23.75 -19.99 -11.76
N ALA A 226 23.79 -19.81 -13.08
CA ALA A 226 24.28 -18.58 -13.69
C ALA A 226 23.40 -17.35 -13.37
N PHE A 227 22.09 -17.54 -13.21
CA PHE A 227 21.19 -16.47 -12.78
C PHE A 227 21.46 -16.06 -11.32
N MET A 228 21.57 -17.03 -10.40
CA MET A 228 21.91 -16.74 -8.99
C MET A 228 23.27 -16.06 -8.87
N ASP A 229 24.28 -16.55 -9.59
CA ASP A 229 25.62 -15.94 -9.63
C ASP A 229 25.58 -14.50 -10.17
N TYR A 230 24.73 -14.23 -11.16
CA TYR A 230 24.56 -12.89 -11.70
C TYR A 230 23.85 -11.95 -10.71
N VAL A 231 22.79 -12.41 -10.03
CA VAL A 231 22.15 -11.64 -8.96
C VAL A 231 23.16 -11.33 -7.86
N HIS A 232 24.00 -12.30 -7.48
CA HIS A 232 25.07 -12.05 -6.52
C HIS A 232 26.13 -11.09 -7.06
N GLY A 233 26.56 -11.22 -8.31
CA GLY A 233 27.58 -10.35 -8.90
C GLY A 233 27.11 -8.89 -9.00
N PHE A 234 25.88 -8.66 -9.47
CA PHE A 234 25.29 -7.33 -9.59
C PHE A 234 24.84 -6.76 -8.24
N ASP A 235 24.35 -7.62 -7.34
CA ASP A 235 23.84 -7.32 -6.00
C ASP A 235 22.74 -6.22 -5.99
N PRO A 236 21.57 -6.47 -6.64
CA PRO A 236 20.51 -5.47 -6.78
C PRO A 236 19.86 -5.07 -5.44
N ASP A 237 19.55 -3.79 -5.27
CA ASP A 237 18.70 -3.33 -4.16
C ASP A 237 17.23 -3.64 -4.44
N VAL A 238 16.81 -3.52 -5.70
CA VAL A 238 15.44 -3.78 -6.13
C VAL A 238 15.45 -4.83 -7.23
N ILE A 239 14.64 -5.87 -7.09
CA ILE A 239 14.37 -6.83 -8.15
C ILE A 239 12.96 -6.58 -8.65
N VAL A 240 12.80 -6.36 -9.96
CA VAL A 240 11.50 -6.09 -10.59
C VAL A 240 11.11 -7.19 -11.56
N GLY A 241 9.82 -7.49 -11.64
CA GLY A 241 9.27 -8.46 -12.59
C GLY A 241 7.78 -8.23 -12.82
N PHE A 242 7.13 -9.13 -13.55
CA PHE A 242 5.70 -9.05 -13.85
C PHE A 242 5.02 -10.40 -13.57
N GLY A 243 4.23 -10.47 -12.50
CA GLY A 243 3.61 -11.70 -12.00
C GLY A 243 4.53 -12.56 -11.13
N VAL A 244 5.70 -12.05 -10.74
CA VAL A 244 6.74 -12.79 -10.02
C VAL A 244 6.31 -13.24 -8.62
N ASN A 245 5.45 -12.47 -7.94
CA ASN A 245 4.93 -12.84 -6.62
C ASN A 245 4.01 -14.06 -6.69
N ARG A 246 3.32 -14.24 -7.83
CA ARG A 246 2.26 -15.25 -8.01
C ARG A 246 2.78 -16.56 -8.57
N GLN A 247 3.83 -16.49 -9.38
CA GLN A 247 4.29 -17.63 -10.18
C GLN A 247 5.79 -17.83 -10.10
N ASP A 248 6.60 -16.86 -10.54
CA ASP A 248 8.00 -17.09 -10.88
C ASP A 248 8.84 -17.49 -9.66
N TRP A 249 8.73 -16.77 -8.54
CA TRP A 249 9.53 -17.11 -7.36
C TRP A 249 9.18 -18.46 -6.76
N ALA A 250 7.89 -18.78 -6.70
CA ALA A 250 7.43 -20.09 -6.23
C ALA A 250 7.92 -21.22 -7.16
N TYR A 251 7.87 -20.98 -8.48
CA TYR A 251 8.35 -21.91 -9.48
C TYR A 251 9.86 -22.14 -9.37
N LEU A 252 10.66 -21.07 -9.29
CA LEU A 252 12.12 -21.13 -9.18
C LEU A 252 12.56 -21.83 -7.88
N ASN A 253 11.90 -21.56 -6.76
CA ASN A 253 12.15 -22.23 -5.49
C ASN A 253 11.95 -23.75 -5.59
N GLU A 254 10.78 -24.18 -6.09
CA GLU A 254 10.46 -25.60 -6.22
C GLU A 254 11.35 -26.30 -7.25
N ARG A 255 11.67 -25.61 -8.36
CA ARG A 255 12.58 -26.11 -9.39
C ARG A 255 14.00 -26.30 -8.86
N CYS A 256 14.52 -25.33 -8.10
CA CYS A 256 15.83 -25.45 -7.45
C CYS A 256 15.87 -26.66 -6.50
N LYS A 257 14.85 -26.83 -5.64
CA LYS A 257 14.74 -27.98 -4.73
C LYS A 257 14.75 -29.30 -5.48
N ARG A 258 14.01 -29.39 -6.60
CA ARG A 258 13.96 -30.59 -7.45
C ARG A 258 15.34 -30.94 -8.05
N LEU A 259 16.16 -29.94 -8.34
CA LEU A 259 17.51 -30.08 -8.88
C LEU A 259 18.59 -30.24 -7.79
N GLY A 260 18.20 -30.34 -6.51
CA GLY A 260 19.13 -30.45 -5.39
C GLY A 260 19.89 -29.15 -5.11
N MET A 261 19.32 -28.01 -5.50
CA MET A 261 19.85 -26.66 -5.26
C MET A 261 18.98 -25.89 -4.27
N ARG A 262 19.55 -24.84 -3.70
CA ARG A 262 18.82 -23.87 -2.89
C ARG A 262 18.79 -22.54 -3.64
N LEU A 263 17.62 -21.92 -3.77
CA LEU A 263 17.52 -20.60 -4.41
C LEU A 263 18.05 -19.54 -3.43
N SER A 264 19.34 -19.22 -3.54
CA SER A 264 20.00 -18.21 -2.72
C SER A 264 20.19 -16.95 -3.55
N ILE A 265 19.35 -15.94 -3.34
CA ILE A 265 19.40 -14.66 -4.06
C ILE A 265 19.29 -13.44 -3.14
N ASP A 266 19.09 -13.64 -1.84
CA ASP A 266 18.90 -12.59 -0.85
C ASP A 266 20.25 -12.01 -0.38
N ARG A 267 20.26 -11.24 0.73
CA ARG A 267 21.49 -10.77 1.38
C ARG A 267 21.79 -11.47 2.70
N ALA A 268 20.93 -12.37 3.18
CA ALA A 268 21.08 -13.05 4.47
C ALA A 268 21.32 -14.57 4.37
N GLY A 269 21.40 -15.12 3.15
CA GLY A 269 21.57 -16.56 2.92
C GLY A 269 20.28 -17.35 3.17
N THR A 270 19.12 -16.72 3.02
CA THR A 270 17.78 -17.33 3.12
C THR A 270 17.16 -17.56 1.74
N GLU A 271 16.10 -18.38 1.71
CA GLU A 271 15.34 -18.58 0.47
C GLU A 271 14.21 -17.55 0.37
N PRO A 272 13.89 -17.06 -0.84
CA PRO A 272 12.69 -16.27 -1.05
C PRO A 272 11.45 -16.99 -0.50
N HIS A 273 10.59 -16.28 0.22
CA HIS A 273 9.41 -16.88 0.82
C HIS A 273 8.20 -15.97 0.72
N THR A 274 7.02 -16.55 0.55
CA THR A 274 5.76 -15.79 0.56
C THR A 274 5.48 -15.28 1.97
N SER A 275 5.12 -14.00 2.07
CA SER A 275 4.82 -13.31 3.32
C SER A 275 3.48 -12.55 3.17
N VAL A 276 3.29 -11.45 3.89
CA VAL A 276 2.01 -10.72 3.95
C VAL A 276 1.47 -10.35 2.59
N TYR A 277 0.15 -10.37 2.45
CA TYR A 277 -0.55 -9.98 1.22
C TYR A 277 -0.22 -10.86 0.00
N GLY A 278 0.64 -11.87 0.15
CA GLY A 278 1.12 -12.71 -0.96
C GLY A 278 2.39 -12.19 -1.64
N HIS A 279 3.06 -11.16 -1.11
CA HIS A 279 4.36 -10.75 -1.66
C HIS A 279 5.40 -11.82 -1.33
N VAL A 280 6.47 -11.87 -2.13
CA VAL A 280 7.63 -12.72 -1.84
C VAL A 280 8.74 -11.86 -1.26
N SER A 281 9.15 -12.16 -0.03
CA SER A 281 10.25 -11.48 0.65
C SER A 281 11.59 -12.05 0.19
N ILE A 282 12.52 -11.15 -0.14
CA ILE A 282 13.92 -11.46 -0.46
C ILE A 282 14.78 -10.61 0.48
N THR A 283 15.13 -11.17 1.63
CA THR A 283 15.73 -10.42 2.74
C THR A 283 16.88 -9.51 2.33
N GLY A 284 16.75 -8.22 2.66
CA GLY A 284 17.69 -7.17 2.33
C GLY A 284 17.54 -6.58 0.92
N ARG A 285 16.52 -6.98 0.16
CA ARG A 285 16.20 -6.46 -1.18
C ARG A 285 14.71 -6.18 -1.28
N ALA A 286 14.32 -5.16 -2.05
CA ALA A 286 12.92 -4.94 -2.38
C ALA A 286 12.53 -5.77 -3.63
N ASN A 287 11.65 -6.75 -3.48
CA ASN A 287 11.04 -7.48 -4.59
C ASN A 287 9.75 -6.79 -5.02
N VAL A 288 9.76 -6.15 -6.19
CA VAL A 288 8.64 -5.34 -6.69
C VAL A 288 8.01 -6.00 -7.90
N ASP A 289 6.81 -6.55 -7.72
CA ASP A 289 6.00 -7.08 -8.81
C ASP A 289 5.18 -5.96 -9.46
N ILE A 290 5.50 -5.63 -10.71
CA ILE A 290 4.82 -4.59 -11.48
C ILE A 290 3.35 -4.93 -11.71
N PHE A 291 3.00 -6.22 -11.78
CA PHE A 291 1.62 -6.65 -11.93
C PHE A 291 0.74 -6.14 -10.79
N ASP A 292 1.28 -6.08 -9.57
CA ASP A 292 0.53 -5.64 -8.38
C ASP A 292 0.21 -4.13 -8.41
N PHE A 293 0.85 -3.36 -9.31
CA PHE A 293 0.53 -1.96 -9.58
C PHE A 293 -0.41 -1.77 -10.78
N ALA A 294 -0.76 -2.83 -11.51
CA ALA A 294 -1.55 -2.71 -12.74
C ALA A 294 -2.94 -2.10 -12.49
N ASP A 295 -3.50 -2.29 -11.29
CA ASP A 295 -4.80 -1.73 -10.88
C ASP A 295 -4.77 -0.21 -10.64
N GLU A 296 -3.59 0.39 -10.49
CA GLU A 296 -3.42 1.85 -10.44
C GLU A 296 -3.71 2.53 -11.79
N PHE A 297 -3.83 1.74 -12.87
CA PHE A 297 -4.09 2.20 -14.23
C PHE A 297 -5.48 1.77 -14.71
N PRO A 298 -6.58 2.40 -14.25
CA PRO A 298 -7.95 1.96 -14.54
C PRO A 298 -8.33 2.02 -16.03
N ASP A 299 -7.61 2.81 -16.83
CA ASP A 299 -7.79 2.88 -18.28
C ASP A 299 -7.30 1.61 -19.00
N VAL A 300 -6.31 0.91 -18.43
CA VAL A 300 -5.83 -0.38 -18.94
C VAL A 300 -6.82 -1.46 -18.49
N LYS A 301 -7.72 -1.89 -19.38
CA LYS A 301 -8.78 -2.86 -19.04
C LYS A 301 -8.27 -4.30 -18.95
N VAL A 302 -7.31 -4.66 -19.78
CA VAL A 302 -6.68 -5.98 -19.81
C VAL A 302 -5.27 -5.83 -19.24
N LYS A 303 -5.02 -6.39 -18.06
CA LYS A 303 -3.82 -6.16 -17.23
C LYS A 303 -2.64 -7.04 -17.64
N THR A 304 -2.26 -7.00 -18.91
CA THR A 304 -1.09 -7.73 -19.41
C THR A 304 0.12 -6.81 -19.56
N LEU A 305 1.32 -7.40 -19.66
CA LEU A 305 2.57 -6.66 -19.77
C LEU A 305 2.58 -5.74 -21.01
N GLU A 306 2.08 -6.22 -22.15
CA GLU A 306 1.96 -5.45 -23.41
C GLU A 306 1.09 -4.23 -23.23
N ASN A 307 -0.12 -4.43 -22.70
CA ASN A 307 -1.09 -3.36 -22.64
C ASN A 307 -0.64 -2.27 -21.68
N LEU A 308 0.04 -2.65 -20.59
CA LEU A 308 0.63 -1.69 -19.66
C LEU A 308 1.82 -0.96 -20.29
N ALA A 309 2.71 -1.68 -20.99
CA ALA A 309 3.85 -1.10 -21.69
C ALA A 309 3.43 -0.11 -22.79
N ASP A 310 2.39 -0.44 -23.57
CA ASP A 310 1.86 0.43 -24.62
C ASP A 310 1.21 1.69 -24.02
N TYR A 311 0.37 1.51 -22.99
CA TYR A 311 -0.29 2.61 -22.29
C TYR A 311 0.72 3.61 -21.71
N LEU A 312 1.80 3.11 -21.12
CA LEU A 312 2.87 3.94 -20.56
C LEU A 312 3.87 4.44 -21.61
N GLY A 313 3.70 4.08 -22.89
CA GLY A 313 4.59 4.50 -23.97
C GLY A 313 5.98 3.86 -23.94
N VAL A 314 6.16 2.76 -23.20
CA VAL A 314 7.40 2.01 -23.09
C VAL A 314 7.68 1.23 -24.38
N MET A 315 6.67 0.54 -24.91
CA MET A 315 6.76 -0.19 -26.16
C MET A 315 5.38 -0.31 -26.78
N LYS A 316 5.23 0.13 -28.04
CA LYS A 316 3.96 0.01 -28.77
C LYS A 316 3.67 -1.43 -29.15
N LEU A 317 2.41 -1.84 -29.02
CA LEU A 317 1.95 -3.21 -29.32
C LEU A 317 2.33 -3.65 -30.74
N GLU A 318 2.19 -2.75 -31.72
CA GLU A 318 2.52 -2.99 -33.13
C GLU A 318 4.01 -3.29 -33.39
N ASN A 319 4.89 -2.89 -32.48
CA ASN A 319 6.34 -3.07 -32.60
C ASN A 319 6.86 -4.28 -31.81
N ARG A 320 5.97 -5.04 -31.17
CA ARG A 320 6.33 -6.12 -30.23
C ARG A 320 6.12 -7.49 -30.86
N VAL A 321 7.04 -8.42 -30.55
CA VAL A 321 6.78 -9.85 -30.80
C VAL A 321 5.75 -10.36 -29.80
N LEU A 322 4.71 -11.06 -30.26
CA LEU A 322 3.74 -11.72 -29.40
C LEU A 322 3.83 -13.23 -29.61
N ILE A 323 4.07 -13.96 -28.53
CA ILE A 323 4.09 -15.41 -28.48
C ILE A 323 3.22 -15.81 -27.29
N GLU A 324 2.25 -16.68 -27.53
CA GLU A 324 1.41 -17.24 -26.47
C GLU A 324 2.18 -18.32 -25.70
N ASP A 325 1.92 -18.44 -24.40
CA ASP A 325 2.66 -19.37 -23.53
C ASP A 325 2.62 -20.83 -24.01
N VAL A 326 1.52 -21.21 -24.67
CA VAL A 326 1.33 -22.57 -25.23
C VAL A 326 2.29 -22.89 -26.39
N ASP A 327 2.83 -21.86 -27.05
CA ASP A 327 3.71 -22.01 -28.21
C ASP A 327 5.21 -22.02 -27.80
N PHE A 328 5.55 -21.75 -26.53
CA PHE A 328 6.94 -21.65 -26.11
C PHE A 328 7.75 -22.91 -26.39
N ALA A 329 7.17 -24.11 -26.22
CA ALA A 329 7.85 -25.36 -26.52
C ALA A 329 8.16 -25.52 -28.02
N ASP A 330 7.21 -25.17 -28.88
CA ASP A 330 7.38 -25.25 -30.34
C ASP A 330 8.44 -24.26 -30.84
N TYR A 331 8.44 -23.05 -30.28
CA TYR A 331 9.47 -22.05 -30.57
C TYR A 331 10.84 -22.45 -30.03
N TRP A 332 10.89 -23.14 -28.89
CA TRP A 332 12.15 -23.61 -28.33
C TRP A 332 12.71 -24.79 -29.12
N ASP A 333 11.90 -25.76 -29.54
CA ASP A 333 12.36 -26.95 -30.24
C ASP A 333 12.78 -26.67 -31.71
N ASP A 334 12.19 -25.65 -32.35
CA ASP A 334 12.57 -25.19 -33.68
C ASP A 334 13.69 -24.13 -33.64
N LYS A 335 14.89 -24.48 -34.11
CA LYS A 335 16.06 -23.58 -34.14
C LYS A 335 15.80 -22.27 -34.88
N SER A 336 14.96 -22.26 -35.92
CA SER A 336 14.65 -21.05 -36.68
C SER A 336 13.74 -20.09 -35.90
N LYS A 337 12.89 -20.62 -35.02
CA LYS A 337 11.98 -19.86 -34.16
C LYS A 337 12.59 -19.49 -32.81
N ARG A 338 13.59 -20.24 -32.35
CA ARG A 338 14.24 -20.02 -31.04
C ARG A 338 14.81 -18.62 -30.89
N GLU A 339 15.36 -18.03 -31.96
CA GLU A 339 15.85 -16.64 -31.93
C GLU A 339 14.72 -15.62 -31.74
N VAL A 340 13.52 -15.91 -32.27
CA VAL A 340 12.32 -15.08 -32.05
C VAL A 340 11.88 -15.15 -30.59
N LEU A 341 11.92 -16.34 -29.97
CA LEU A 341 11.61 -16.54 -28.54
C LEU A 341 12.61 -15.83 -27.62
N LYS A 342 13.91 -15.87 -27.96
CA LYS A 342 14.94 -15.11 -27.23
C LYS A 342 14.68 -13.62 -27.30
N ARG A 343 14.37 -13.09 -28.49
CA ARG A 343 14.02 -11.67 -28.67
C ARG A 343 12.78 -11.31 -27.86
N PHE A 344 11.73 -12.12 -27.91
CA PHE A 344 10.51 -11.94 -27.11
C PHE A 344 10.81 -11.87 -25.61
N SER A 345 11.61 -12.81 -25.08
CA SER A 345 11.98 -12.81 -23.66
C SER A 345 12.76 -11.55 -23.25
N MET A 346 13.67 -11.06 -24.10
CA MET A 346 14.38 -9.81 -23.82
C MET A 346 13.45 -8.59 -23.92
N GLU A 347 12.55 -8.53 -24.91
CA GLU A 347 11.52 -7.48 -25.03
C GLU A 347 10.63 -7.42 -23.78
N ASN A 348 10.22 -8.57 -23.22
CA ASN A 348 9.47 -8.62 -21.96
C ASN A 348 10.27 -7.96 -20.82
N THR A 349 11.55 -8.27 -20.73
CA THR A 349 12.43 -7.73 -19.68
C THR A 349 12.66 -6.23 -19.84
N ARG A 350 12.79 -5.74 -21.08
CA ARG A 350 12.85 -4.30 -21.39
C ARG A 350 11.55 -3.59 -21.02
N CYS A 351 10.40 -4.18 -21.31
CA CYS A 351 9.10 -3.66 -20.90
C CYS A 351 8.99 -3.57 -19.37
N ILE A 352 9.39 -4.63 -18.66
CA ILE A 352 9.45 -4.65 -17.19
C ILE A 352 10.30 -3.49 -16.67
N MET A 353 11.52 -3.30 -17.19
CA MET A 353 12.39 -2.20 -16.76
C MET A 353 11.81 -0.81 -17.09
N GLY A 354 11.22 -0.64 -18.29
CA GLY A 354 10.62 0.63 -18.69
C GLY A 354 9.39 0.99 -17.84
N ILE A 355 8.54 0.01 -17.52
CA ILE A 355 7.40 0.23 -16.63
C ILE A 355 7.89 0.51 -15.20
N ALA A 356 8.86 -0.25 -14.69
CA ALA A 356 9.46 0.00 -13.39
C ALA A 356 9.97 1.44 -13.28
N ASN A 357 10.70 1.92 -14.28
CA ASN A 357 11.18 3.31 -14.34
C ASN A 357 10.03 4.34 -14.33
N ALA A 358 8.89 4.03 -14.97
CA ALA A 358 7.73 4.92 -14.99
C ALA A 358 6.97 4.99 -13.65
N ILE A 359 7.02 3.93 -12.82
CA ILE A 359 6.23 3.84 -11.59
C ILE A 359 7.05 3.93 -10.29
N MET A 360 8.37 3.78 -10.35
CA MET A 360 9.22 3.63 -9.16
C MET A 360 9.10 4.82 -8.20
N ASP A 361 9.14 6.06 -8.72
CA ASP A 361 9.01 7.27 -7.91
C ASP A 361 7.66 7.28 -7.17
N PHE A 362 6.57 6.88 -7.85
CA PHE A 362 5.25 6.77 -7.23
C PHE A 362 5.23 5.70 -6.14
N ALA A 363 5.78 4.51 -6.39
CA ALA A 363 5.83 3.42 -5.42
C ALA A 363 6.64 3.81 -4.16
N ILE A 364 7.80 4.46 -4.34
CA ILE A 364 8.65 4.99 -3.28
C ILE A 364 7.90 6.03 -2.42
N GLN A 365 7.26 7.00 -3.06
CA GLN A 365 6.52 8.04 -2.33
C GLN A 365 5.28 7.47 -1.61
N LEU A 366 4.62 6.49 -2.20
CA LEU A 366 3.49 5.79 -1.59
C LEU A 366 3.91 4.95 -0.38
N SER A 367 5.03 4.22 -0.50
CA SER A 367 5.67 3.47 0.58
C SER A 367 6.00 4.38 1.77
N SER A 368 6.67 5.51 1.50
CA SER A 368 7.04 6.51 2.50
C SER A 368 5.82 7.16 3.20
N LEU A 369 4.79 7.52 2.43
CA LEU A 369 3.56 8.11 2.96
C LEU A 369 2.83 7.15 3.90
N VAL A 370 2.60 5.91 3.43
CA VAL A 370 1.81 4.90 4.14
C VAL A 370 2.58 4.30 5.32
N GLY A 371 3.90 4.14 5.18
CA GLY A 371 4.75 3.45 6.15
C GLY A 371 4.87 1.95 5.91
N LEU A 372 4.60 1.47 4.69
CA LEU A 372 4.80 0.07 4.29
C LEU A 372 6.09 -0.07 3.48
N PRO A 373 6.88 -1.14 3.65
CA PRO A 373 8.00 -1.50 2.77
C PRO A 373 7.66 -1.49 1.27
N LEU A 374 8.67 -1.29 0.42
CA LEU A 374 8.48 -1.11 -1.02
C LEU A 374 7.93 -2.36 -1.73
N ASP A 375 8.31 -3.54 -1.25
CA ASP A 375 7.81 -4.84 -1.72
C ASP A 375 6.38 -5.15 -1.21
N HIS A 376 5.95 -4.52 -0.12
CA HIS A 376 4.58 -4.64 0.39
C HIS A 376 3.60 -3.70 -0.32
N ILE A 377 4.04 -2.51 -0.75
CA ILE A 377 3.10 -1.43 -1.12
C ILE A 377 2.25 -1.76 -2.33
N GLY A 378 2.81 -2.42 -3.35
CA GLY A 378 2.07 -2.87 -4.53
C GLY A 378 1.07 -3.96 -4.16
N THR A 379 1.54 -5.01 -3.48
CA THR A 379 0.75 -6.21 -3.19
C THR A 379 -0.35 -5.99 -2.14
N ALA A 380 -0.14 -5.08 -1.18
CA ALA A 380 -1.17 -4.72 -0.22
C ALA A 380 -2.36 -4.06 -0.93
N ALA A 381 -3.55 -4.63 -0.79
CA ALA A 381 -4.76 -4.00 -1.32
C ALA A 381 -4.94 -2.59 -0.73
N VAL A 382 -5.52 -1.67 -1.50
CA VAL A 382 -5.65 -0.25 -1.15
C VAL A 382 -6.23 -0.01 0.27
N GLY A 383 -7.21 -0.82 0.70
CA GLY A 383 -7.77 -0.74 2.05
C GLY A 383 -6.75 -0.98 3.17
N PHE A 384 -5.81 -1.90 2.99
CA PHE A 384 -4.71 -2.12 3.94
C PHE A 384 -3.71 -0.97 3.94
N ARG A 385 -3.46 -0.34 2.77
CA ARG A 385 -2.60 0.86 2.69
C ARG A 385 -3.19 2.01 3.50
N VAL A 386 -4.50 2.25 3.38
CA VAL A 386 -5.21 3.23 4.22
C VAL A 386 -5.13 2.84 5.70
N GLU A 387 -5.36 1.57 6.03
CA GLU A 387 -5.31 1.10 7.42
C GLU A 387 -3.97 1.38 8.09
N TRP A 388 -2.84 1.07 7.44
CA TRP A 388 -1.51 1.35 7.99
C TRP A 388 -1.23 2.84 8.15
N PHE A 389 -1.71 3.67 7.21
CA PHE A 389 -1.63 5.11 7.35
C PHE A 389 -2.43 5.63 8.56
N LEU A 390 -3.61 5.06 8.82
CA LEU A 390 -4.45 5.37 9.99
C LEU A 390 -3.82 4.88 11.29
N ILE A 391 -3.25 3.67 11.33
CA ILE A 391 -2.54 3.14 12.51
C ILE A 391 -1.41 4.09 12.92
N LYS A 392 -0.61 4.56 11.95
CA LYS A 392 0.46 5.53 12.21
C LYS A 392 -0.07 6.85 12.78
N HIS A 393 -1.21 7.34 12.28
CA HIS A 393 -1.85 8.55 12.82
C HIS A 393 -2.46 8.33 14.21
N ALA A 394 -3.15 7.22 14.44
CA ALA A 394 -3.73 6.86 15.72
C ALA A 394 -2.67 6.85 16.83
N HIS A 395 -1.51 6.24 16.54
CA HIS A 395 -0.37 6.24 17.46
C HIS A 395 0.09 7.66 17.81
N LYS A 396 0.30 8.53 16.80
CA LYS A 396 0.75 9.93 17.00
C LYS A 396 -0.17 10.74 17.90
N ILE A 397 -1.47 10.49 17.82
CA ILE A 397 -2.47 11.24 18.58
C ILE A 397 -2.88 10.54 19.88
N GLY A 398 -2.25 9.42 20.25
CA GLY A 398 -2.59 8.70 21.48
C GLY A 398 -3.90 7.89 21.42
N GLU A 399 -4.45 7.64 20.24
CA GLU A 399 -5.62 6.78 20.02
C GLU A 399 -5.18 5.31 19.99
N LEU A 400 -5.98 4.40 20.57
CA LEU A 400 -5.80 2.96 20.45
C LEU A 400 -6.28 2.49 19.08
N VAL A 401 -5.54 1.56 18.49
CA VAL A 401 -5.94 0.93 17.23
C VAL A 401 -7.01 -0.15 17.52
N PRO A 402 -8.21 -0.06 16.92
CA PRO A 402 -9.22 -1.09 17.09
C PRO A 402 -8.75 -2.44 16.55
N LYS A 403 -9.28 -3.53 17.12
CA LYS A 403 -9.09 -4.87 16.56
C LYS A 403 -9.79 -5.00 15.22
N ARG A 404 -9.21 -5.83 14.35
CA ARG A 404 -9.91 -6.33 13.18
C ARG A 404 -10.93 -7.38 13.62
N VAL A 405 -12.21 -7.13 13.33
CA VAL A 405 -13.32 -8.01 13.71
C VAL A 405 -14.02 -8.49 12.45
N GLU A 406 -14.24 -9.80 12.34
CA GLU A 406 -15.12 -10.36 11.31
C GLU A 406 -16.57 -9.99 11.63
N GLN A 407 -17.22 -9.28 10.72
CA GLN A 407 -18.63 -8.91 10.84
C GLN A 407 -19.42 -9.50 9.68
N PRO A 408 -20.66 -9.97 9.91
CA PRO A 408 -21.50 -10.48 8.84
C PRO A 408 -21.82 -9.35 7.85
N TYR A 409 -21.66 -9.62 6.56
CA TYR A 409 -21.98 -8.64 5.52
C TYR A 409 -23.46 -8.29 5.56
N ARG A 410 -23.76 -7.01 5.79
CA ARG A 410 -25.11 -6.46 5.69
C ARG A 410 -25.11 -5.37 4.62
N PRO A 411 -25.86 -5.55 3.52
CA PRO A 411 -25.90 -4.54 2.47
C PRO A 411 -26.45 -3.23 3.03
N TYR A 412 -25.90 -2.12 2.53
CA TYR A 412 -26.42 -0.78 2.75
C TYR A 412 -26.55 -0.05 1.42
N ALA A 413 -27.38 0.99 1.38
CA ALA A 413 -27.57 1.77 0.18
C ALA A 413 -26.26 2.47 -0.21
N GLY A 414 -25.67 2.06 -1.33
CA GLY A 414 -24.43 2.62 -1.86
C GLY A 414 -24.60 4.01 -2.48
N ALA A 415 -23.57 4.43 -3.21
CA ALA A 415 -23.62 5.67 -3.98
C ALA A 415 -24.74 5.66 -5.04
N ILE A 416 -25.21 6.85 -5.42
CA ILE A 416 -26.18 6.97 -6.51
C ILE A 416 -25.50 6.67 -7.84
N VAL A 417 -26.13 5.83 -8.64
CA VAL A 417 -25.80 5.65 -10.06
C VAL A 417 -27.10 5.75 -10.82
N LEU A 418 -27.27 6.87 -11.54
CA LEU A 418 -28.43 7.08 -12.39
C LEU A 418 -28.46 6.03 -13.51
N SER A 419 -29.64 5.69 -13.99
CA SER A 419 -29.73 4.89 -15.22
C SER A 419 -29.25 5.77 -16.38
N PRO A 420 -28.30 5.29 -17.21
CA PRO A 420 -27.90 6.05 -18.38
C PRO A 420 -29.07 6.15 -19.35
N LYS A 421 -29.14 7.25 -20.11
CA LYS A 421 -30.00 7.31 -21.31
C LYS A 421 -29.30 6.50 -22.41
N PRO A 422 -29.76 5.29 -22.77
CA PRO A 422 -29.03 4.44 -23.71
C PRO A 422 -28.94 5.10 -25.08
N GLY A 423 -27.85 4.82 -25.81
CA GLY A 423 -27.64 5.34 -27.15
C GLY A 423 -26.44 6.26 -27.27
N MET A 424 -26.31 6.88 -28.45
CA MET A 424 -25.20 7.77 -28.78
C MET A 424 -25.51 9.19 -28.33
N HIS A 425 -24.58 9.80 -27.60
CA HIS A 425 -24.66 11.20 -27.18
C HIS A 425 -23.43 11.94 -27.68
N GLU A 426 -23.63 13.19 -28.09
CA GLU A 426 -22.54 14.04 -28.58
C GLU A 426 -22.29 15.20 -27.61
N ASN A 427 -21.04 15.67 -27.54
CA ASN A 427 -20.62 16.81 -26.71
C ASN A 427 -21.07 16.67 -25.25
N ILE A 428 -20.60 15.63 -24.56
CA ILE A 428 -20.91 15.39 -23.15
C ILE A 428 -19.72 15.77 -22.29
N ALA A 429 -19.94 16.64 -21.31
CA ALA A 429 -18.98 16.97 -20.26
C ALA A 429 -19.22 16.05 -19.06
N VAL A 430 -18.14 15.48 -18.55
CA VAL A 430 -18.12 14.80 -17.25
C VAL A 430 -17.65 15.81 -16.22
N LEU A 431 -18.55 16.23 -15.34
CA LEU A 431 -18.19 17.06 -14.19
C LEU A 431 -17.97 16.16 -12.98
N ASP A 432 -16.76 16.15 -12.46
CA ASP A 432 -16.32 15.32 -11.34
C ASP A 432 -16.08 16.17 -10.09
N PHE A 433 -16.58 15.72 -8.94
CA PHE A 433 -16.36 16.39 -7.66
C PHE A 433 -14.97 16.06 -7.14
N ALA A 434 -14.15 17.09 -6.90
CA ALA A 434 -12.80 16.91 -6.38
C ALA A 434 -12.83 16.31 -4.97
N SER A 435 -12.52 15.01 -4.86
CA SER A 435 -12.46 14.28 -3.59
C SER A 435 -13.76 14.43 -2.77
N MET A 436 -14.91 14.19 -3.41
CA MET A 436 -16.24 14.41 -2.83
C MET A 436 -16.39 13.80 -1.43
N TYR A 437 -16.20 12.48 -1.30
CA TYR A 437 -16.41 11.78 -0.03
C TYR A 437 -15.47 12.23 1.09
N PRO A 438 -14.15 12.39 0.87
CA PRO A 438 -13.28 13.02 1.85
C PRO A 438 -13.80 14.37 2.35
N ASN A 439 -14.21 15.26 1.44
CA ASN A 439 -14.73 16.58 1.81
C ASN A 439 -16.06 16.49 2.58
N LEU A 440 -16.96 15.57 2.22
CA LEU A 440 -18.21 15.33 2.97
C LEU A 440 -17.94 14.81 4.38
N MET A 441 -16.98 13.88 4.53
CA MET A 441 -16.58 13.36 5.84
C MET A 441 -16.00 14.45 6.74
N ILE A 442 -15.22 15.39 6.17
CA ILE A 442 -14.71 16.57 6.88
C ILE A 442 -15.84 17.54 7.26
N ALA A 443 -16.70 17.88 6.30
CA ALA A 443 -17.74 18.89 6.45
C ALA A 443 -18.77 18.52 7.52
N TYR A 444 -19.19 17.25 7.55
CA TYR A 444 -20.20 16.73 8.48
C TYR A 444 -19.61 15.93 9.65
N ASN A 445 -18.28 15.99 9.81
CA ASN A 445 -17.53 15.33 10.90
C ASN A 445 -17.86 13.83 11.02
N ILE A 446 -17.93 13.11 9.89
CA ILE A 446 -18.37 11.71 9.83
C ILE A 446 -17.20 10.80 10.21
N SER A 447 -17.25 10.24 11.42
CA SER A 447 -16.19 9.38 11.97
C SER A 447 -16.76 8.44 13.03
N PRO A 448 -16.15 7.27 13.29
CA PRO A 448 -16.63 6.34 14.32
C PRO A 448 -16.70 6.96 15.72
N ASP A 449 -15.72 7.80 16.07
CA ASP A 449 -15.57 8.50 17.35
C ASP A 449 -16.50 9.71 17.52
N THR A 450 -17.13 10.18 16.45
CA THR A 450 -18.11 11.27 16.49
C THR A 450 -19.55 10.77 16.37
N TYR A 451 -19.76 9.48 16.13
CA TYR A 451 -21.10 8.89 16.05
C TYR A 451 -21.83 8.98 17.39
N VAL A 452 -23.10 9.39 17.35
CA VAL A 452 -23.98 9.46 18.52
C VAL A 452 -25.08 8.43 18.35
N ALA A 453 -25.05 7.38 19.19
CA ALA A 453 -26.05 6.32 19.15
C ALA A 453 -27.47 6.87 19.36
N PRO A 454 -28.53 6.23 18.82
CA PRO A 454 -29.90 6.70 18.98
C PRO A 454 -30.35 6.80 20.45
N SER A 455 -29.79 5.97 21.33
CA SER A 455 -30.04 5.97 22.77
C SER A 455 -29.35 7.12 23.52
N GLU A 456 -28.34 7.76 22.92
CA GLU A 456 -27.62 8.86 23.55
C GLU A 456 -28.34 10.21 23.33
N PRO A 457 -28.37 11.09 24.34
CA PRO A 457 -28.93 12.43 24.19
C PRO A 457 -28.09 13.27 23.21
N THR A 458 -28.71 14.29 22.62
CA THR A 458 -27.98 15.24 21.78
C THR A 458 -26.93 15.98 22.63
N PRO A 459 -25.64 15.95 22.28
CA PRO A 459 -24.60 16.62 23.03
C PRO A 459 -24.70 18.15 22.91
N PRO A 460 -24.14 18.92 23.87
CA PRO A 460 -24.18 20.39 23.85
C PRO A 460 -23.55 21.03 22.60
N CYS A 461 -22.57 20.38 21.97
CA CYS A 461 -21.97 20.84 20.71
C CYS A 461 -22.92 20.70 19.50
N GLY A 462 -24.08 20.06 19.69
CA GLY A 462 -25.02 19.75 18.62
C GLY A 462 -24.53 18.62 17.71
N VAL A 463 -25.37 18.27 16.74
CA VAL A 463 -25.09 17.19 15.79
C VAL A 463 -25.36 17.61 14.35
N TYR A 464 -24.66 16.96 13.42
CA TYR A 464 -25.11 16.81 12.04
C TYR A 464 -25.95 15.55 11.94
N GLU A 465 -27.11 15.65 11.30
CA GLU A 465 -27.99 14.52 11.01
C GLU A 465 -27.89 14.18 9.52
N ALA A 466 -27.50 12.95 9.21
CA ALA A 466 -27.36 12.50 7.83
C ALA A 466 -28.74 12.40 7.14
N PRO A 467 -28.85 12.82 5.87
CA PRO A 467 -30.10 12.68 5.10
C PRO A 467 -30.47 11.21 4.96
N GLU A 468 -31.77 10.90 4.78
CA GLU A 468 -32.33 9.55 4.57
C GLU A 468 -32.18 8.56 5.75
N VAL A 469 -30.96 8.41 6.29
CA VAL A 469 -30.59 7.41 7.30
C VAL A 469 -30.61 7.93 8.73
N LYS A 470 -30.66 9.25 8.92
CA LYS A 470 -30.85 9.91 10.23
C LYS A 470 -29.77 9.63 11.29
N HIS A 471 -28.62 9.08 10.87
CA HIS A 471 -27.45 8.92 11.74
C HIS A 471 -26.93 10.29 12.20
N ARG A 472 -26.54 10.37 13.47
CA ARG A 472 -26.13 11.62 14.11
C ARG A 472 -24.62 11.60 14.41
N PHE A 473 -23.94 12.70 14.10
CA PHE A 473 -22.52 12.90 14.35
C PHE A 473 -22.29 14.21 15.09
N ARG A 474 -21.41 14.21 16.10
CA ARG A 474 -21.05 15.42 16.87
C ARG A 474 -20.47 16.48 15.94
N LYS A 475 -20.80 17.75 16.17
CA LYS A 475 -20.14 18.85 15.44
C LYS A 475 -18.70 19.07 15.90
N GLU A 476 -18.46 18.89 17.19
CA GLU A 476 -17.17 19.07 17.85
C GLU A 476 -16.96 18.03 18.95
N PRO A 477 -15.71 17.65 19.27
CA PRO A 477 -14.47 18.02 18.56
C PRO A 477 -14.37 17.36 17.16
N PRO A 478 -13.36 17.73 16.33
CA PRO A 478 -13.06 17.01 15.10
C PRO A 478 -12.85 15.51 15.36
N GLY A 479 -13.49 14.66 14.56
CA GLY A 479 -13.30 13.22 14.62
C GLY A 479 -12.03 12.76 13.94
N PHE A 480 -11.63 11.53 14.23
CA PHE A 480 -10.40 10.93 13.69
C PHE A 480 -10.28 11.03 12.17
N TYR A 481 -11.32 10.68 11.42
CA TYR A 481 -11.28 10.81 9.96
C TYR A 481 -11.19 12.27 9.49
N LYS A 482 -11.82 13.21 10.19
CA LYS A 482 -11.73 14.63 9.85
C LYS A 482 -10.30 15.15 10.04
N GLU A 483 -9.65 14.79 11.14
CA GLU A 483 -8.25 15.17 11.40
C GLU A 483 -7.32 14.62 10.30
N VAL A 484 -7.41 13.32 10.02
CA VAL A 484 -6.56 12.63 9.05
C VAL A 484 -6.76 13.16 7.62
N LEU A 485 -8.01 13.32 7.18
CA LEU A 485 -8.30 13.79 5.83
C LEU A 485 -7.89 15.25 5.64
N SER A 486 -8.09 16.09 6.66
CA SER A 486 -7.64 17.48 6.62
C SER A 486 -6.12 17.58 6.51
N TYR A 487 -5.39 16.74 7.26
CA TYR A 487 -3.93 16.63 7.16
C TYR A 487 -3.46 16.22 5.76
N LEU A 488 -4.08 15.18 5.17
CA LEU A 488 -3.74 14.74 3.81
C LEU A 488 -3.99 15.85 2.76
N ILE A 489 -5.11 16.56 2.85
CA ILE A 489 -5.43 17.68 1.95
C ILE A 489 -4.41 18.82 2.12
N ALA A 490 -4.06 19.17 3.35
CA ALA A 490 -3.08 20.21 3.65
C ALA A 490 -1.71 19.89 3.03
N ILE A 491 -1.18 18.69 3.27
CA ILE A 491 0.10 18.25 2.68
C ILE A 491 0.04 18.30 1.15
N ARG A 492 -1.06 17.82 0.56
CA ARG A 492 -1.18 17.81 -0.90
C ARG A 492 -1.14 19.22 -1.48
N ASN A 493 -1.76 20.19 -0.80
CA ASN A 493 -1.74 21.59 -1.20
C ASN A 493 -0.34 22.20 -1.06
N GLU A 494 0.38 21.88 0.02
CA GLU A 494 1.77 22.30 0.21
C GLU A 494 2.70 21.74 -0.89
N ILE A 495 2.58 20.45 -1.21
CA ILE A 495 3.34 19.82 -2.30
C ILE A 495 3.05 20.52 -3.64
N ARG A 496 1.78 20.74 -3.95
CA ARG A 496 1.37 21.43 -5.19
C ARG A 496 1.88 22.87 -5.24
N ALA A 497 1.98 23.57 -4.10
CA ALA A 497 2.58 24.89 -4.04
C ALA A 497 4.08 24.83 -4.37
N LYS A 498 4.82 23.88 -3.78
CA LYS A 498 6.25 23.64 -4.08
C LYS A 498 6.46 23.28 -5.56
N MET A 499 5.60 22.46 -6.15
CA MET A 499 5.66 22.09 -7.57
C MET A 499 5.59 23.30 -8.51
N LYS A 500 4.80 24.33 -8.19
CA LYS A 500 4.71 25.56 -9.00
C LYS A 500 6.01 26.35 -9.04
N CYS A 501 6.89 26.14 -8.06
CA CYS A 501 8.21 26.76 -7.97
C CYS A 501 9.32 25.92 -8.63
N CYS A 502 9.00 24.71 -9.11
CA CYS A 502 9.97 23.79 -9.71
C CYS A 502 9.79 23.74 -11.24
N PRO A 503 10.87 23.66 -12.04
CA PRO A 503 10.77 23.39 -13.47
C PRO A 503 10.08 22.03 -13.71
N PRO A 504 9.10 21.92 -14.64
CA PRO A 504 8.38 20.67 -14.90
C PRO A 504 9.27 19.46 -15.24
N ASP A 505 10.43 19.70 -15.86
CA ASP A 505 11.37 18.64 -16.28
C ASP A 505 12.40 18.28 -15.19
N SER A 506 12.38 18.96 -14.05
CA SER A 506 13.32 18.71 -12.95
C SER A 506 13.01 17.39 -12.22
N VAL A 507 14.04 16.78 -11.63
CA VAL A 507 13.89 15.59 -10.76
C VAL A 507 12.99 15.92 -9.57
N GLU A 508 13.16 17.11 -8.98
CA GLU A 508 12.35 17.58 -7.86
C GLU A 508 10.86 17.66 -8.21
N TYR A 509 10.50 18.20 -9.38
CA TYR A 509 9.10 18.24 -9.82
C TYR A 509 8.52 16.83 -9.97
N ARG A 510 9.28 15.89 -10.55
CA ARG A 510 8.86 14.49 -10.73
C ARG A 510 8.57 13.81 -9.39
N VAL A 511 9.46 13.97 -8.41
CA VAL A 511 9.29 13.42 -7.06
C VAL A 511 8.09 14.04 -6.35
N LEU A 512 7.92 15.36 -6.45
CA LEU A 512 6.76 16.05 -5.88
C LEU A 512 5.44 15.64 -6.55
N ASP A 513 5.43 15.43 -7.86
CA ASP A 513 4.26 14.92 -8.58
C ASP A 513 3.90 13.49 -8.14
N ALA A 514 4.89 12.61 -8.00
CA ALA A 514 4.71 11.29 -7.43
C ALA A 514 4.13 11.36 -6.01
N ARG A 515 4.64 12.26 -5.17
CA ARG A 515 4.17 12.45 -3.78
C ARG A 515 2.73 12.97 -3.74
N GLN A 516 2.34 13.94 -4.56
CA GLN A 516 0.95 14.41 -4.59
C GLN A 516 -0.03 13.36 -5.12
N LYS A 517 0.40 12.52 -6.07
CA LYS A 517 -0.37 11.35 -6.56
C LYS A 517 -0.58 10.34 -5.44
N ALA A 518 0.47 9.98 -4.70
CA ALA A 518 0.37 9.06 -3.56
C ALA A 518 -0.62 9.58 -2.49
N VAL A 519 -0.53 10.87 -2.15
CA VAL A 519 -1.47 11.50 -1.21
C VAL A 519 -2.90 11.44 -1.75
N LYS A 520 -3.13 11.76 -3.03
CA LYS A 520 -4.46 11.67 -3.67
C LYS A 520 -5.06 10.27 -3.53
N VAL A 521 -4.27 9.22 -3.80
CA VAL A 521 -4.72 7.82 -3.75
C VAL A 521 -5.21 7.47 -2.34
N ILE A 522 -4.42 7.77 -1.30
CA ILE A 522 -4.81 7.48 0.10
C ILE A 522 -6.00 8.32 0.54
N THR A 523 -6.06 9.61 0.20
CA THR A 523 -7.20 10.47 0.51
C THR A 523 -8.50 9.92 -0.09
N ASN A 524 -8.51 9.62 -1.39
CA ASN A 524 -9.72 9.16 -2.06
C ASN A 524 -10.13 7.74 -1.61
N ALA A 525 -9.17 6.87 -1.32
CA ALA A 525 -9.42 5.53 -0.84
C ALA A 525 -10.01 5.47 0.58
N SER A 526 -9.81 6.50 1.40
CA SER A 526 -10.22 6.53 2.80
C SER A 526 -11.73 6.33 2.99
N TYR A 527 -12.55 6.82 2.05
CA TYR A 527 -13.99 6.56 2.05
C TYR A 527 -14.32 5.09 1.78
N GLY A 528 -13.69 4.50 0.75
CA GLY A 528 -13.87 3.08 0.44
C GLY A 528 -13.47 2.19 1.62
N TYR A 529 -12.40 2.56 2.32
CA TYR A 529 -11.97 1.93 3.56
C TYR A 529 -13.02 2.04 4.68
N ALA A 530 -13.61 3.21 4.90
CA ALA A 530 -14.67 3.39 5.91
C ALA A 530 -15.92 2.53 5.64
N GLY A 531 -16.16 2.14 4.38
CA GLY A 531 -17.21 1.20 3.97
C GLY A 531 -16.79 -0.27 3.93
N TRP A 532 -15.49 -0.58 4.07
CA TRP A 532 -14.99 -1.95 4.05
C TRP A 532 -15.26 -2.63 5.40
N ILE A 533 -16.11 -3.67 5.38
CA ILE A 533 -16.53 -4.38 6.61
C ILE A 533 -15.36 -4.95 7.40
N GLY A 534 -14.26 -5.33 6.73
CA GLY A 534 -13.06 -5.85 7.38
C GLY A 534 -12.10 -4.78 7.92
N ALA A 535 -12.40 -3.49 7.78
CA ALA A 535 -11.57 -2.40 8.29
C ALA A 535 -11.64 -2.29 9.81
N ARG A 536 -10.51 -1.95 10.47
CA ARG A 536 -10.47 -1.72 11.93
C ARG A 536 -11.39 -0.58 12.40
N TRP A 537 -11.48 0.49 11.61
CA TRP A 537 -12.36 1.63 11.89
C TRP A 537 -13.70 1.56 11.12
N TYR A 538 -14.12 0.36 10.72
CA TYR A 538 -15.44 0.17 10.13
C TYR A 538 -16.54 0.43 11.17
N MET A 539 -17.50 1.27 10.79
CA MET A 539 -18.74 1.44 11.52
C MET A 539 -19.87 1.67 10.51
N LYS A 540 -20.88 0.79 10.50
CA LYS A 540 -21.96 0.84 9.50
C LYS A 540 -22.64 2.22 9.38
N PRO A 541 -23.04 2.89 10.49
CA PRO A 541 -23.57 4.25 10.43
C PRO A 541 -22.69 5.28 9.70
N VAL A 542 -21.36 5.17 9.81
CA VAL A 542 -20.40 6.06 9.12
C VAL A 542 -20.50 5.84 7.61
N ALA A 543 -20.48 4.58 7.16
CA ALA A 543 -20.58 4.23 5.74
C ALA A 543 -21.93 4.63 5.12
N GLU A 544 -23.03 4.40 5.85
CA GLU A 544 -24.38 4.82 5.46
C GLU A 544 -24.52 6.34 5.39
N ALA A 545 -23.95 7.07 6.35
CA ALA A 545 -24.01 8.53 6.36
C ALA A 545 -23.20 9.15 5.22
N ALA A 546 -21.98 8.66 4.98
CA ALA A 546 -21.14 9.16 3.89
C ALA A 546 -21.81 8.95 2.52
N THR A 547 -22.42 7.79 2.30
CA THR A 547 -23.18 7.54 1.07
C THR A 547 -24.43 8.39 0.97
N ALA A 548 -25.18 8.57 2.05
CA ALA A 548 -26.40 9.39 2.03
C ALA A 548 -26.11 10.86 1.72
N TRP A 549 -25.06 11.44 2.32
CA TRP A 549 -24.59 12.78 1.95
C TRP A 549 -24.15 12.83 0.49
N GLY A 550 -23.42 11.83 0.00
CA GLY A 550 -23.04 11.75 -1.42
C GLY A 550 -24.25 11.73 -2.36
N ARG A 551 -25.27 10.92 -2.05
CA ARG A 551 -26.54 10.90 -2.82
C ARG A 551 -27.23 12.26 -2.82
N HIS A 552 -27.33 12.89 -1.65
CA HIS A 552 -27.92 14.22 -1.51
C HIS A 552 -27.18 15.28 -2.32
N THR A 553 -25.84 15.27 -2.29
CA THR A 553 -24.98 16.16 -3.07
C THR A 553 -25.20 16.00 -4.56
N ILE A 554 -25.13 14.77 -5.09
CA ILE A 554 -25.31 14.50 -6.52
C ILE A 554 -26.72 14.87 -6.98
N GLN A 555 -27.76 14.51 -6.23
CA GLN A 555 -29.14 14.90 -6.55
C GLN A 555 -29.33 16.41 -6.56
N THR A 556 -28.67 17.12 -5.65
CA THR A 556 -28.72 18.60 -5.62
C THR A 556 -28.02 19.19 -6.83
N ALA A 557 -26.85 18.66 -7.22
CA ALA A 557 -26.12 19.08 -8.41
C ALA A 557 -26.92 18.83 -9.70
N ILE A 558 -27.61 17.68 -9.81
CA ILE A 558 -28.49 17.35 -10.94
C ILE A 558 -29.63 18.37 -11.05
N LYS A 559 -30.33 18.65 -9.95
CA LYS A 559 -31.42 19.64 -9.94
C LYS A 559 -30.92 21.02 -10.38
N MET A 560 -29.75 21.44 -9.90
CA MET A 560 -29.15 22.72 -10.28
C MET A 560 -28.75 22.73 -11.77
N ALA A 561 -28.28 21.61 -12.32
CA ALA A 561 -27.99 21.49 -13.74
C ALA A 561 -29.27 21.64 -14.58
N GLU A 562 -30.35 20.98 -14.18
CA GLU A 562 -31.66 21.08 -14.83
C GLU A 562 -32.22 22.51 -14.76
N GLU A 563 -32.06 23.20 -13.62
CA GLU A 563 -32.44 24.62 -13.44
C GLU A 563 -31.64 25.57 -14.34
N GLU A 564 -30.36 25.27 -14.64
CA GLU A 564 -29.54 26.00 -15.62
C GLU A 564 -29.89 25.64 -17.08
N GLY A 565 -30.85 24.75 -17.30
CA GLY A 565 -31.23 24.27 -18.63
C GLY A 565 -30.18 23.38 -19.28
N LEU A 566 -29.38 22.66 -18.48
CA LEU A 566 -28.45 21.64 -18.93
C LEU A 566 -29.12 20.27 -18.89
N THR A 567 -28.95 19.49 -19.96
CA THR A 567 -29.45 18.11 -19.99
C THR A 567 -28.47 17.18 -19.29
N VAL A 568 -28.91 16.52 -18.22
CA VAL A 568 -28.19 15.43 -17.58
C VAL A 568 -28.48 14.11 -18.31
N VAL A 569 -27.44 13.39 -18.72
CA VAL A 569 -27.55 12.11 -19.46
C VAL A 569 -27.18 10.90 -18.61
N TYR A 570 -26.34 11.10 -17.60
CA TYR A 570 -25.89 10.07 -16.66
C TYR A 570 -25.35 10.71 -15.38
N GLY A 571 -25.21 9.92 -14.32
CA GLY A 571 -24.57 10.32 -13.07
C GLY A 571 -24.00 9.09 -12.38
N ASP A 572 -22.74 9.18 -11.97
CA ASP A 572 -22.01 8.08 -11.36
C ASP A 572 -21.30 8.54 -10.10
N THR A 573 -21.73 8.03 -8.94
CA THR A 573 -21.03 8.10 -7.65
C THR A 573 -20.64 9.51 -7.17
N ASP A 574 -19.66 10.13 -7.81
CA ASP A 574 -19.04 11.45 -7.58
C ASP A 574 -19.04 12.38 -8.81
N SER A 575 -19.66 11.97 -9.92
CA SER A 575 -19.69 12.73 -11.18
C SER A 575 -21.08 12.81 -11.82
N ILE A 576 -21.30 13.87 -12.60
CA ILE A 576 -22.49 14.07 -13.44
C ILE A 576 -22.09 14.28 -14.90
N PHE A 577 -22.86 13.67 -15.80
CA PHE A 577 -22.64 13.74 -17.24
C PHE A 577 -23.70 14.62 -17.86
N ILE A 578 -23.26 15.73 -18.43
CA ILE A 578 -24.15 16.78 -18.92
C ILE A 578 -23.82 17.16 -20.35
N LYS A 579 -24.81 17.67 -21.08
CA LYS A 579 -24.55 18.31 -22.38
C LYS A 579 -23.59 19.49 -22.18
N TYR A 580 -22.50 19.50 -22.95
CA TYR A 580 -21.46 20.51 -22.80
C TYR A 580 -21.87 21.83 -23.46
N GLU A 581 -22.27 22.79 -22.64
CA GLU A 581 -22.50 24.19 -23.00
C GLU A 581 -21.61 25.07 -22.10
N PRO A 582 -20.44 25.55 -22.57
CA PRO A 582 -19.37 26.08 -21.73
C PRO A 582 -19.83 27.13 -20.69
N GLU A 583 -20.58 28.14 -21.12
CA GLU A 583 -21.04 29.21 -20.22
C GLU A 583 -22.01 28.74 -19.14
N LYS A 584 -22.91 27.81 -19.48
CA LYS A 584 -23.85 27.22 -18.51
C LYS A 584 -23.12 26.30 -17.53
N VAL A 585 -22.15 25.54 -18.03
CA VAL A 585 -21.31 24.64 -17.22
C VAL A 585 -20.53 25.45 -16.18
N GLU A 586 -19.92 26.56 -16.58
CA GLU A 586 -19.19 27.44 -15.67
C GLU A 586 -20.09 28.05 -14.59
N ARG A 587 -21.28 28.56 -14.98
CA ARG A 587 -22.28 29.04 -14.02
C ARG A 587 -22.74 27.95 -13.05
N LEU A 588 -22.99 26.74 -13.55
CA LEU A 588 -23.37 25.59 -12.73
C LEU A 588 -22.28 25.27 -11.70
N MET A 589 -21.01 25.22 -12.13
CA MET A 589 -19.87 24.96 -11.25
C MET A 589 -19.79 25.99 -10.12
N GLN A 590 -19.94 27.29 -10.44
CA GLN A 590 -19.95 28.36 -9.44
C GLN A 590 -21.11 28.21 -8.45
N LYS A 591 -22.34 27.98 -8.95
CA LYS A 591 -23.51 27.78 -8.08
C LYS A 591 -23.34 26.58 -7.15
N ILE A 592 -22.82 25.47 -7.67
CA ILE A 592 -22.53 24.26 -6.87
C ILE A 592 -21.55 24.58 -5.75
N TYR A 593 -20.46 25.30 -6.06
CA TYR A 593 -19.49 25.71 -5.06
C TYR A 593 -20.09 26.62 -3.99
N GLU A 594 -20.86 27.64 -4.39
CA GLU A 594 -21.51 28.57 -3.45
C GLU A 594 -22.51 27.88 -2.52
N LYS A 595 -23.25 26.89 -3.03
CA LYS A 595 -24.30 26.19 -2.27
C LYS A 595 -23.78 25.05 -1.41
N LEU A 596 -22.84 24.26 -1.94
CA LEU A 596 -22.40 22.99 -1.32
C LEU A 596 -20.99 23.10 -0.72
N GLY A 597 -20.22 24.14 -1.04
CA GLY A 597 -18.82 24.29 -0.62
C GLY A 597 -17.89 23.24 -1.25
N LEU A 598 -18.33 22.57 -2.32
CA LEU A 598 -17.60 21.51 -2.99
C LEU A 598 -17.17 21.95 -4.39
N GLU A 599 -15.89 21.72 -4.69
CA GLU A 599 -15.32 22.00 -6.00
C GLU A 599 -15.67 20.87 -6.97
N ILE A 600 -16.25 21.22 -8.13
CA ILE A 600 -16.57 20.30 -9.23
C ILE A 600 -15.91 20.83 -10.51
N LYS A 601 -15.29 19.95 -11.31
CA LYS A 601 -14.54 20.33 -12.51
C LYS A 601 -14.84 19.43 -13.70
N PRO A 602 -14.71 19.94 -14.94
CA PRO A 602 -14.67 19.09 -16.12
C PRO A 602 -13.46 18.14 -16.07
N ASP A 603 -13.72 16.84 -16.03
CA ASP A 603 -12.67 15.80 -16.10
C ASP A 603 -12.41 15.41 -17.56
N LYS A 604 -13.49 15.10 -18.30
CA LYS A 604 -13.44 14.74 -19.72
C LYS A 604 -14.57 15.41 -20.50
N ILE A 605 -14.28 15.77 -21.75
CA ILE A 605 -15.27 16.24 -22.71
C ILE A 605 -15.29 15.26 -23.87
N TYR A 606 -16.32 14.41 -23.91
CA TYR A 606 -16.49 13.43 -24.96
C TYR A 606 -17.14 14.09 -26.17
N LYS A 607 -16.45 14.01 -27.32
CA LYS A 607 -17.02 14.39 -28.61
C LYS A 607 -18.24 13.51 -28.93
N ARG A 608 -18.11 12.20 -28.67
CA ARG A 608 -19.16 11.20 -28.69
C ARG A 608 -18.96 10.24 -27.52
N ILE A 609 -20.06 9.82 -26.92
CA ILE A 609 -20.09 8.79 -25.89
C ILE A 609 -21.27 7.87 -26.15
N PHE A 610 -21.03 6.57 -26.12
CA PHE A 610 -22.08 5.57 -26.24
C PHE A 610 -22.38 4.98 -24.87
N PHE A 611 -23.62 5.15 -24.41
CA PHE A 611 -24.10 4.49 -23.22
C PHE A 611 -24.84 3.20 -23.57
N THR A 612 -24.42 2.10 -22.97
CA THR A 612 -25.20 0.86 -22.94
C THR A 612 -26.37 0.98 -21.95
N GLU A 613 -27.19 -0.07 -21.84
CA GLU A 613 -28.20 -0.17 -20.78
C GLU A 613 -27.58 -0.41 -19.39
N ALA A 614 -26.34 -0.92 -19.34
CA ALA A 614 -25.66 -1.25 -18.11
C ALA A 614 -25.01 -0.01 -17.46
N LYS A 615 -25.17 0.10 -16.14
CA LYS A 615 -24.49 1.13 -15.34
C LYS A 615 -22.96 0.98 -15.46
N LYS A 616 -22.25 2.12 -15.48
CA LYS A 616 -20.79 2.21 -15.61
C LYS A 616 -20.20 1.53 -16.86
N ARG A 617 -20.99 1.36 -17.91
CA ARG A 617 -20.56 0.77 -19.19
C ARG A 617 -20.83 1.75 -20.33
N TYR A 618 -19.79 2.50 -20.68
CA TYR A 618 -19.77 3.47 -21.77
C TYR A 618 -18.41 3.48 -22.49
N ALA A 619 -18.40 3.96 -23.75
CA ALA A 619 -17.22 4.07 -24.60
C ALA A 619 -17.21 5.38 -25.38
#